data_AF-A0A1E7HFI0-F1
#
_entry.id   AF-A0A1E7HFI0-F1
#
_cell.length_a   1.000
_cell.length_b   1.000
_cell.length_c   1.000
_cell.angle_alpha   90.00
_cell.angle_beta   90.00
_cell.angle_gamma   90.00
#
_symmetry.space_group_name_H-M   'P 1'
#
loop_
_entity.id
_entity.type
_entity.pdbx_description
1 polymer ?
#
loop_
_entity_poly.entity_id
_entity_poly.type
_entity_poly.pdbx_seq_one_letter_code
_entity_poly.pdbx_strand_id
1 'polypeptide(L)'
;MNNEDSRSGAGRRLIRDDTFTFHCHPGVECFCRCCRDVDMYLYPYDIIRMKNRLGISTGQFLEQYTYYGFRDNPYFPSLMLKMSDTKEKPCPFLSQQGCTIYEDRPSSCRSYPVERAVARGSDGNEREVCYFITNHPYCLGHKEPRRWTIREWTKDQKIESYNEMNDLWVDVDSMFRTNPWGSEGVNSPNFNMAFTACFDTDRFKTFVLDSSFLSRFDVSKERIEQIKESDVELMKLGFDWVRFFLRRCGPLKECVKTQGD
;
A
#
# COMPACT_ATOMS: atom_id res chain seq x y z
N MET A 1 16.25 21.65 20.46
CA MET A 1 15.29 22.21 21.42
C MET A 1 13.92 22.15 20.75
N ASN A 2 13.09 21.21 21.25
CA ASN A 2 11.62 21.11 21.14
C ASN A 2 11.05 20.84 19.72
N ASN A 3 10.08 19.96 19.49
CA ASN A 3 9.19 19.16 20.34
C ASN A 3 8.71 17.97 19.48
N GLU A 4 8.80 16.74 19.98
CA GLU A 4 7.65 15.88 20.31
C GLU A 4 6.61 15.68 19.19
N ASP A 5 6.52 14.45 18.69
CA ASP A 5 5.21 13.82 18.55
C ASP A 5 5.21 12.50 19.31
N SER A 6 4.82 12.63 20.57
CA SER A 6 4.58 11.60 21.56
C SER A 6 3.26 10.89 21.26
N ARG A 7 3.23 9.95 20.30
CA ARG A 7 2.04 9.08 20.08
C ARG A 7 2.29 7.59 19.85
N SER A 8 3.53 7.10 19.81
CA SER A 8 3.76 5.64 19.80
C SER A 8 4.93 5.25 20.72
N GLY A 9 4.60 4.72 21.90
CA GLY A 9 5.57 4.15 22.84
C GLY A 9 6.16 2.82 22.38
N ALA A 10 6.48 2.65 21.10
CA ALA A 10 7.02 1.43 20.54
C ALA A 10 8.54 1.52 20.38
N GLY A 11 9.25 0.51 20.89
CA GLY A 11 10.68 0.35 20.59
C GLY A 11 10.85 -0.29 19.21
N ARG A 12 11.71 0.29 18.36
CA ARG A 12 12.08 -0.24 17.04
C ARG A 12 13.52 -0.76 17.07
N ARG A 13 13.73 -2.05 16.73
CA ARG A 13 15.06 -2.68 16.79
C ARG A 13 15.40 -3.40 15.48
N LEU A 14 16.58 -3.13 14.92
CA LEU A 14 17.10 -3.84 13.74
C LEU A 14 17.30 -5.34 14.04
N ILE A 15 16.89 -6.20 13.11
CA ILE A 15 17.10 -7.65 13.16
C ILE A 15 18.42 -7.96 12.45
N ARG A 16 19.43 -8.43 13.20
CA ARG A 16 20.74 -8.79 12.65
C ARG A 16 20.91 -10.29 12.40
N ASP A 17 20.37 -11.11 13.30
CA ASP A 17 20.56 -12.57 13.29
C ASP A 17 19.43 -13.32 12.55
N ASP A 18 18.73 -12.62 11.65
CA ASP A 18 17.57 -13.08 10.86
C ASP A 18 16.44 -13.77 11.65
N THR A 19 16.47 -13.71 12.99
CA THR A 19 15.55 -14.44 13.86
C THR A 19 14.94 -13.57 14.94
N PHE A 20 13.72 -13.92 15.35
CA PHE A 20 12.98 -13.25 16.41
C PHE A 20 11.93 -14.19 17.02
N THR A 21 11.34 -13.76 18.14
CA THR A 21 10.34 -14.53 18.89
C THR A 21 9.02 -13.78 18.85
N PHE A 22 7.95 -14.45 18.40
CA PHE A 22 6.62 -13.85 18.32
C PHE A 22 5.54 -14.90 18.09
N HIS A 23 4.37 -14.75 18.70
CA HIS A 23 3.17 -15.48 18.29
C HIS A 23 1.93 -14.67 18.67
N CYS A 24 1.00 -14.48 17.73
CA CYS A 24 -0.28 -13.83 18.00
C CYS A 24 -1.41 -14.83 17.68
N HIS A 25 -2.27 -15.11 18.65
CA HIS A 25 -3.40 -16.01 18.51
C HIS A 25 -4.50 -15.65 19.54
N PRO A 26 -5.73 -16.16 19.39
CA PRO A 26 -6.84 -15.84 20.30
C PRO A 26 -6.61 -16.14 21.79
N GLY A 27 -5.60 -16.96 22.11
CA GLY A 27 -5.25 -17.30 23.50
C GLY A 27 -4.30 -16.32 24.17
N VAL A 28 -3.70 -15.39 23.44
CA VAL A 28 -2.86 -14.34 24.04
C VAL A 28 -3.76 -13.25 24.61
N GLU A 29 -3.53 -12.82 25.85
CA GLU A 29 -4.39 -11.84 26.54
C GLU A 29 -4.55 -10.52 25.77
N CYS A 30 -3.56 -10.10 24.99
CA CYS A 30 -3.63 -8.89 24.18
C CYS A 30 -4.32 -9.06 22.81
N PHE A 31 -4.92 -10.21 22.51
CA PHE A 31 -5.53 -10.48 21.21
C PHE A 31 -6.55 -9.38 20.84
N CYS A 32 -6.48 -8.90 19.60
CA CYS A 32 -7.26 -7.77 19.07
C CYS A 32 -7.05 -6.39 19.73
N ARG A 33 -6.16 -6.26 20.72
CA ARG A 33 -5.86 -4.94 21.33
C ARG A 33 -5.21 -3.97 20.35
N CYS A 34 -4.44 -4.47 19.38
CA CYS A 34 -3.84 -3.66 18.32
C CYS A 34 -4.85 -3.15 17.27
N CYS A 35 -6.09 -3.64 17.25
CA CYS A 35 -7.10 -3.26 16.26
C CYS A 35 -7.88 -2.00 16.65
N ARG A 36 -7.25 -1.06 17.37
CA ARG A 36 -7.87 0.15 17.95
C ARG A 36 -6.90 1.31 17.94
N ASP A 37 -7.38 2.50 17.53
CA ASP A 37 -6.63 3.77 17.53
C ASP A 37 -5.23 3.68 16.89
N VAL A 38 -5.13 3.02 15.74
CA VAL A 38 -3.87 2.90 14.97
C VAL A 38 -3.87 3.81 13.75
N ASP A 39 -2.74 4.46 13.47
CA ASP A 39 -2.56 5.21 12.21
C ASP A 39 -2.05 4.24 11.14
N MET A 40 -2.92 3.87 10.19
CA MET A 40 -2.69 2.74 9.30
C MET A 40 -2.68 3.15 7.84
N TYR A 41 -1.50 3.18 7.24
CA TYR A 41 -1.32 3.34 5.80
C TYR A 41 -1.95 2.18 5.04
N LEU A 42 -2.64 2.49 3.95
CA LEU A 42 -3.14 1.56 2.96
C LEU A 42 -2.42 1.83 1.65
N TYR A 43 -1.67 0.84 1.17
CA TYR A 43 -1.05 0.92 -0.14
C TYR A 43 -2.08 0.52 -1.23
N PRO A 44 -1.85 0.85 -2.51
CA PRO A 44 -2.74 0.47 -3.61
C PRO A 44 -3.16 -1.01 -3.58
N TYR A 45 -2.21 -1.90 -3.31
CA TYR A 45 -2.50 -3.32 -3.23
C TYR A 45 -3.37 -3.69 -2.02
N ASP A 46 -3.20 -3.03 -0.87
CA ASP A 46 -4.07 -3.24 0.30
C ASP A 46 -5.52 -2.90 -0.04
N ILE A 47 -5.74 -1.78 -0.73
CA ILE A 47 -7.07 -1.33 -1.16
C ILE A 47 -7.73 -2.37 -2.07
N ILE A 48 -7.00 -2.88 -3.07
CA ILE A 48 -7.51 -3.91 -3.98
C ILE A 48 -7.91 -5.17 -3.22
N ARG A 49 -7.05 -5.65 -2.30
CA ARG A 49 -7.34 -6.85 -1.50
C ARG A 49 -8.58 -6.67 -0.64
N MET A 50 -8.66 -5.54 0.06
CA MET A 50 -9.75 -5.27 0.98
C MET A 50 -11.08 -5.02 0.26
N LYS A 51 -11.11 -4.21 -0.80
CA LYS A 51 -12.35 -3.94 -1.55
C LYS A 51 -12.89 -5.21 -2.22
N ASN A 52 -12.01 -6.07 -2.74
CA ASN A 52 -12.41 -7.36 -3.31
C ASN A 52 -12.92 -8.34 -2.24
N ARG A 53 -12.31 -8.36 -1.04
CA ARG A 53 -12.81 -9.14 0.10
C ARG A 53 -14.21 -8.70 0.54
N LEU A 54 -14.49 -7.39 0.46
CA LEU A 54 -15.78 -6.81 0.82
C LEU A 54 -16.82 -6.90 -0.31
N GLY A 55 -16.40 -7.19 -1.54
CA GLY A 55 -17.29 -7.25 -2.70
C GLY A 55 -17.86 -5.88 -3.09
N ILE A 56 -17.09 -4.80 -2.86
CA ILE A 56 -17.51 -3.43 -3.16
C ILE A 56 -16.57 -2.78 -4.18
N SER A 57 -17.06 -1.71 -4.82
CA SER A 57 -16.21 -0.88 -5.68
C SER A 57 -15.15 -0.13 -4.89
N THR A 58 -14.10 0.26 -5.58
CA THR A 58 -12.98 1.05 -5.08
C THR A 58 -13.46 2.42 -4.61
N GLY A 59 -14.36 3.07 -5.36
CA GLY A 59 -15.00 4.32 -4.94
C GLY A 59 -15.73 4.20 -3.61
N GLN A 60 -16.56 3.15 -3.44
CA GLN A 60 -17.24 2.87 -2.17
C GLN A 60 -16.24 2.59 -1.05
N PHE A 61 -15.17 1.84 -1.32
CA PHE A 61 -14.13 1.54 -0.34
C PHE A 61 -13.41 2.81 0.13
N LEU A 62 -12.98 3.66 -0.80
CA LEU A 62 -12.28 4.90 -0.50
C LEU A 62 -13.14 5.83 0.35
N GLU A 63 -14.43 6.00 0.00
CA GLU A 63 -15.37 6.85 0.73
C GLU A 63 -15.62 6.34 2.16
N GLN A 64 -15.96 5.05 2.29
CA GLN A 64 -16.40 4.48 3.55
C GLN A 64 -15.25 4.21 4.52
N TYR A 65 -14.14 3.68 4.01
CA TYR A 65 -13.08 3.10 4.84
C TYR A 65 -11.78 3.89 4.82
N THR A 66 -11.65 4.97 4.06
CA THR A 66 -10.38 5.71 4.00
C THR A 66 -10.52 7.20 4.29
N TYR A 67 -9.39 7.83 4.59
CA TYR A 67 -9.23 9.27 4.60
C TYR A 67 -7.82 9.65 4.10
N TYR A 68 -7.66 10.88 3.63
CA TYR A 68 -6.37 11.37 3.13
C TYR A 68 -5.48 11.85 4.29
N GLY A 69 -4.22 11.40 4.28
CA GLY A 69 -3.19 11.89 5.18
C GLY A 69 -1.96 12.34 4.40
N PHE A 70 -1.62 13.62 4.46
CA PHE A 70 -0.28 14.07 4.09
C PHE A 70 0.66 13.75 5.25
N ARG A 71 1.67 12.92 4.97
CA ARG A 71 2.61 12.36 5.96
C ARG A 71 4.03 12.48 5.40
N ASP A 72 4.70 11.36 5.18
CA ASP A 72 6.09 11.29 4.71
C ASP A 72 6.27 11.86 3.29
N ASN A 73 5.20 11.91 2.50
CA ASN A 73 5.17 12.60 1.21
C ASN A 73 4.23 13.83 1.31
N PRO A 74 4.77 15.07 1.23
CA PRO A 74 3.95 16.27 1.36
C PRO A 74 3.20 16.63 0.06
N TYR A 75 3.53 16.01 -1.07
CA TYR A 75 2.96 16.36 -2.38
C TYR A 75 1.95 15.33 -2.89
N PHE A 76 1.82 14.17 -2.25
CA PHE A 76 0.81 13.19 -2.61
C PHE A 76 0.26 12.52 -1.35
N PRO A 77 -1.07 12.42 -1.19
CA PRO A 77 -1.65 11.92 0.04
C PRO A 77 -1.40 10.42 0.17
N SER A 78 -1.12 10.00 1.39
CA SER A 78 -1.33 8.61 1.79
C SER A 78 -2.82 8.36 2.04
N LEU A 79 -3.26 7.15 1.73
CA LEU A 79 -4.57 6.68 2.18
C LEU A 79 -4.43 5.99 3.53
N MET A 80 -5.25 6.43 4.47
CA MET A 80 -5.25 5.91 5.82
C MET A 80 -6.56 5.16 6.06
N LEU A 81 -6.51 4.03 6.77
CA LEU A 81 -7.71 3.34 7.20
C LEU A 81 -8.48 4.21 8.21
N LYS A 82 -9.74 4.48 7.93
CA LYS A 82 -10.66 5.20 8.81
C LYS A 82 -11.07 4.29 9.97
N MET A 83 -10.68 4.68 11.18
CA MET A 83 -11.15 4.04 12.42
C MET A 83 -12.54 4.57 12.79
N SER A 84 -13.29 3.81 13.60
CA SER A 84 -14.58 4.27 14.12
C SER A 84 -14.43 5.54 14.96
N ASP A 85 -15.43 6.42 14.92
CA ASP A 85 -15.46 7.66 15.72
C ASP A 85 -15.80 7.45 17.21
N THR A 86 -15.97 6.20 17.65
CA THR A 86 -16.17 5.89 19.08
C THR A 86 -14.90 6.13 19.90
N LYS A 87 -15.02 6.25 21.23
CA LYS A 87 -13.90 6.59 22.13
C LYS A 87 -12.66 5.71 21.96
N GLU A 88 -12.85 4.41 21.72
CA GLU A 88 -11.75 3.45 21.55
C GLU A 88 -11.23 3.35 20.12
N LYS A 89 -11.90 4.00 19.16
CA LYS A 89 -11.58 3.99 17.73
C LYS A 89 -11.22 2.61 17.17
N PRO A 90 -12.08 1.60 17.34
CA PRO A 90 -11.85 0.28 16.76
C PRO A 90 -11.75 0.36 15.24
N CYS A 91 -10.92 -0.54 14.70
CA CYS A 91 -10.92 -0.89 13.29
C CYS A 91 -12.33 -1.32 12.86
N PRO A 92 -12.85 -0.84 11.71
CA PRO A 92 -14.20 -1.19 11.24
C PRO A 92 -14.38 -2.68 10.95
N PHE A 93 -13.28 -3.43 10.83
CA PHE A 93 -13.29 -4.88 10.60
C PHE A 93 -13.11 -5.70 11.88
N LEU A 94 -13.09 -5.06 13.04
CA LEU A 94 -12.97 -5.76 14.32
C LEU A 94 -14.34 -6.28 14.79
N SER A 95 -14.46 -7.59 14.98
CA SER A 95 -15.58 -8.25 15.65
C SER A 95 -15.15 -8.85 17.00
N GLN A 96 -16.09 -9.44 17.72
CA GLN A 96 -15.80 -10.20 18.95
C GLN A 96 -14.88 -11.40 18.70
N GLN A 97 -14.90 -11.97 17.49
CA GLN A 97 -14.09 -13.13 17.09
C GLN A 97 -12.76 -12.72 16.45
N GLY A 98 -12.52 -11.42 16.24
CA GLY A 98 -11.30 -10.89 15.62
C GLY A 98 -11.56 -10.14 14.32
N CYS A 99 -10.57 -10.11 13.42
CA CYS A 99 -10.68 -9.37 12.17
C CYS A 99 -11.55 -10.12 11.16
N THR A 100 -12.63 -9.50 10.67
CA THR A 100 -13.57 -10.10 9.70
C THR A 100 -12.97 -10.27 8.30
N ILE A 101 -11.89 -9.54 8.01
CA ILE A 101 -11.12 -9.62 6.76
C ILE A 101 -9.72 -10.18 6.98
N TYR A 102 -9.49 -11.00 8.01
CA TYR A 102 -8.14 -11.40 8.43
C TYR A 102 -7.25 -11.86 7.28
N GLU A 103 -7.71 -12.74 6.39
CA GLU A 103 -6.91 -13.24 5.26
C GLU A 103 -6.53 -12.17 4.23
N ASP A 104 -7.23 -11.03 4.18
CA ASP A 104 -7.02 -9.90 3.27
C ASP A 104 -6.71 -8.60 4.03
N ARG A 105 -6.26 -8.71 5.28
CA ARG A 105 -5.84 -7.57 6.10
C ARG A 105 -4.68 -6.80 5.44
N PRO A 106 -4.55 -5.49 5.71
CA PRO A 106 -3.48 -4.67 5.17
C PRO A 106 -2.09 -5.21 5.45
N SER A 107 -1.13 -4.84 4.60
CA SER A 107 0.28 -5.15 4.70
C SER A 107 0.86 -4.82 6.08
N SER A 108 0.49 -3.68 6.67
CA SER A 108 0.90 -3.26 8.02
C SER A 108 0.41 -4.19 9.14
N CYS A 109 -0.86 -4.60 9.10
CA CYS A 109 -1.41 -5.60 10.03
C CYS A 109 -0.75 -6.97 9.87
N ARG A 110 -0.42 -7.34 8.62
CA ARG A 110 0.14 -8.64 8.26
C ARG A 110 1.62 -8.75 8.63
N SER A 111 2.37 -7.66 8.48
CA SER A 111 3.81 -7.65 8.71
C SER A 111 4.17 -7.61 10.19
N TYR A 112 3.32 -7.00 11.04
CA TYR A 112 3.58 -6.88 12.46
C TYR A 112 3.94 -8.22 13.13
N PRO A 113 5.08 -8.33 13.83
CA PRO A 113 5.90 -7.22 14.34
C PRO A 113 7.08 -6.83 13.45
N VAL A 114 7.23 -7.46 12.29
CA VAL A 114 8.34 -7.26 11.36
C VAL A 114 8.04 -6.09 10.43
N GLU A 115 8.78 -5.00 10.60
CA GLU A 115 8.78 -3.90 9.65
C GLU A 115 9.88 -4.10 8.60
N ARG A 116 9.52 -3.93 7.33
CA ARG A 116 10.45 -3.95 6.21
C ARG A 116 10.76 -2.51 5.79
N ALA A 117 12.03 -2.14 5.79
CA ALA A 117 12.51 -0.88 5.22
C ALA A 117 13.27 -1.16 3.92
N VAL A 118 12.98 -0.38 2.89
CA VAL A 118 13.62 -0.50 1.57
C VAL A 118 14.35 0.80 1.29
N ALA A 119 15.66 0.72 1.08
CA ALA A 119 16.47 1.80 0.58
C ALA A 119 16.88 1.51 -0.87
N ARG A 120 17.06 2.56 -1.66
CA ARG A 120 17.77 2.43 -2.94
C ARG A 120 19.25 2.27 -2.63
N GLY A 121 19.84 1.19 -3.14
CA GLY A 121 21.27 0.94 -3.07
C GLY A 121 22.06 2.02 -3.78
N SER A 122 23.33 2.12 -3.42
CA SER A 122 24.25 3.16 -3.90
C SER A 122 24.48 3.18 -5.42
N ASP A 123 24.20 2.07 -6.10
CA ASP A 123 24.31 1.91 -7.56
C ASP A 123 23.01 2.21 -8.33
N GLY A 124 21.93 2.52 -7.62
CA GLY A 124 20.63 2.87 -8.18
C GLY A 124 19.79 1.71 -8.71
N ASN A 125 20.32 0.48 -8.77
CA ASN A 125 19.63 -0.69 -9.33
C ASN A 125 19.30 -1.76 -8.28
N GLU A 126 20.06 -1.90 -7.20
CA GLU A 126 19.75 -2.86 -6.13
C GLU A 126 18.96 -2.21 -4.99
N ARG A 127 17.97 -2.93 -4.45
CA ARG A 127 17.21 -2.50 -3.26
C ARG A 127 17.88 -3.09 -2.03
N GLU A 128 18.33 -2.24 -1.12
CA GLU A 128 18.79 -2.67 0.19
C GLU A 128 17.57 -2.82 1.11
N VAL A 129 17.35 -4.03 1.63
CA VAL A 129 16.23 -4.35 2.50
C VAL A 129 16.72 -4.59 3.92
N CYS A 130 16.20 -3.83 4.86
CA CYS A 130 16.44 -4.02 6.30
C CYS A 130 15.13 -4.41 7.00
N TYR A 131 15.25 -5.23 8.05
CA TYR A 131 14.10 -5.64 8.86
C TYR A 131 14.24 -5.15 10.29
N PHE A 132 13.14 -4.63 10.84
CA PHE A 132 13.04 -4.17 12.21
C PHE A 132 11.94 -4.92 12.93
N ILE A 133 12.12 -5.14 14.23
CA ILE A 133 11.05 -5.54 15.13
C ILE A 133 10.48 -4.31 15.81
N THR A 134 9.18 -4.17 15.71
CA THR A 134 8.40 -3.19 16.47
C THR A 134 7.78 -3.86 17.67
N ASN A 135 8.04 -3.28 18.85
CA ASN A 135 7.56 -3.80 20.12
C ASN A 135 6.72 -2.76 20.84
N HIS A 136 5.40 -2.92 20.77
CA HIS A 136 4.46 -2.16 21.57
C HIS A 136 4.31 -2.79 22.97
N PRO A 137 4.33 -2.01 24.07
CA PRO A 137 4.22 -2.53 25.43
C PRO A 137 3.00 -3.40 25.70
N TYR A 138 1.88 -3.13 25.00
CA TYR A 138 0.66 -3.91 25.12
C TYR A 138 0.72 -5.28 24.43
N CYS A 139 1.69 -5.51 23.55
CA CYS A 139 1.74 -6.69 22.70
C CYS A 139 2.47 -7.84 23.39
N LEU A 140 1.68 -8.71 24.01
CA LEU A 140 2.17 -9.88 24.73
C LEU A 140 2.62 -11.03 23.80
N GLY A 141 2.35 -10.94 22.49
CA GLY A 141 2.84 -11.92 21.52
C GLY A 141 4.37 -12.01 21.44
N HIS A 142 5.09 -10.97 21.84
CA HIS A 142 6.55 -10.98 21.99
C HIS A 142 7.06 -11.87 23.15
N LYS A 143 6.17 -12.28 24.06
CA LYS A 143 6.50 -13.16 25.21
C LYS A 143 6.23 -14.63 24.93
N GLU A 144 5.58 -14.94 23.81
CA GLU A 144 5.30 -16.32 23.40
C GLU A 144 6.60 -17.05 23.00
N PRO A 145 6.70 -18.38 23.13
CA PRO A 145 7.97 -19.09 22.92
C PRO A 145 8.32 -19.34 21.45
N ARG A 146 7.40 -19.08 20.51
CA ARG A 146 7.58 -19.42 19.10
C ARG A 146 8.66 -18.54 18.46
N ARG A 147 9.66 -19.19 17.87
CA ARG A 147 10.76 -18.56 17.14
C ARG A 147 10.52 -18.60 15.64
N TRP A 148 10.94 -17.55 14.97
CA TRP A 148 10.84 -17.38 13.52
C TRP A 148 12.17 -16.92 12.93
N THR A 149 12.41 -17.33 11.69
CA THR A 149 13.25 -16.57 10.74
C THR A 149 12.41 -15.56 9.96
N ILE A 150 13.03 -14.54 9.35
CA ILE A 150 12.30 -13.60 8.47
C ILE A 150 11.66 -14.31 7.30
N ARG A 151 12.35 -15.31 6.72
CA ARG A 151 11.84 -16.12 5.62
C ARG A 151 10.58 -16.90 6.03
N GLU A 152 10.60 -17.56 7.17
CA GLU A 152 9.43 -18.31 7.66
C GLU A 152 8.26 -17.37 7.97
N TRP A 153 8.54 -16.23 8.60
CA TRP A 153 7.51 -15.23 8.90
C TRP A 153 6.85 -14.68 7.64
N THR A 154 7.66 -14.32 6.64
CA THR A 154 7.17 -13.77 5.36
C THR A 154 6.23 -14.77 4.69
N LYS A 155 6.62 -16.05 4.67
CA LYS A 155 5.82 -17.14 4.08
C LYS A 155 4.55 -17.41 4.87
N ASP A 156 4.64 -17.52 6.20
CA ASP A 156 3.50 -17.78 7.09
C ASP A 156 2.45 -16.68 6.97
N GLN A 157 2.92 -15.42 6.94
CA GLN A 157 2.07 -14.27 6.79
C GLN A 157 1.68 -13.98 5.33
N LYS A 158 2.19 -14.71 4.33
CA LYS A 158 1.95 -14.51 2.89
C LYS A 158 2.24 -13.06 2.44
N ILE A 159 3.36 -12.49 2.90
CA ILE A 159 3.71 -11.09 2.67
C ILE A 159 4.39 -10.87 1.32
N GLU A 160 4.94 -11.91 0.68
CA GLU A 160 5.76 -11.78 -0.54
C GLU A 160 5.06 -10.96 -1.63
N SER A 161 3.80 -11.28 -1.94
CA SER A 161 3.03 -10.53 -2.93
C SER A 161 2.77 -9.08 -2.52
N TYR A 162 2.60 -8.82 -1.21
CA TYR A 162 2.44 -7.46 -0.71
C TYR A 162 3.73 -6.68 -0.86
N ASN A 163 4.87 -7.26 -0.50
CA ASN A 163 6.18 -6.62 -0.66
C ASN A 163 6.46 -6.29 -2.13
N GLU A 164 6.18 -7.21 -3.05
CA GLU A 164 6.39 -6.98 -4.48
C GLU A 164 5.56 -5.79 -4.99
N MET A 165 4.27 -5.74 -4.67
CA MET A 165 3.40 -4.65 -5.10
C MET A 165 3.72 -3.33 -4.38
N ASN A 166 4.09 -3.40 -3.10
CA ASN A 166 4.48 -2.25 -2.30
C ASN A 166 5.77 -1.63 -2.81
N ASP A 167 6.72 -2.43 -3.29
CA ASP A 167 7.95 -1.93 -3.91
C ASP A 167 7.64 -1.13 -5.20
N LEU A 168 6.69 -1.61 -6.02
CA LEU A 168 6.25 -0.86 -7.20
C LEU A 168 5.63 0.49 -6.81
N TRP A 169 4.84 0.52 -5.72
CA TRP A 169 4.27 1.74 -5.18
C TRP A 169 5.34 2.71 -4.67
N VAL A 170 6.33 2.24 -3.92
CA VAL A 170 7.45 3.08 -3.43
C VAL A 170 8.17 3.79 -4.57
N ASP A 171 8.38 3.11 -5.70
CA ASP A 171 8.97 3.73 -6.88
C ASP A 171 8.10 4.85 -7.45
N VAL A 172 6.79 4.64 -7.51
CA VAL A 172 5.83 5.66 -7.99
C VAL A 172 5.72 6.83 -7.00
N ASP A 173 5.54 6.56 -5.70
CA ASP A 173 5.47 7.58 -4.64
C ASP A 173 6.72 8.49 -4.64
N SER A 174 7.91 7.90 -4.85
CA SER A 174 9.16 8.65 -4.94
C SER A 174 9.16 9.72 -6.04
N MET A 175 8.39 9.51 -7.11
CA MET A 175 8.29 10.47 -8.22
C MET A 175 7.45 11.69 -7.84
N PHE A 176 6.50 11.55 -6.92
CA PHE A 176 5.66 12.65 -6.49
C PHE A 176 6.39 13.61 -5.55
N ARG A 177 7.48 13.17 -4.92
CA ARG A 177 8.29 13.98 -3.99
C ARG A 177 8.93 15.22 -4.63
N THR A 178 8.99 15.28 -5.97
CA THR A 178 9.51 16.45 -6.71
C THR A 178 8.44 17.51 -6.98
N ASN A 179 7.25 17.39 -6.39
CA ASN A 179 6.07 18.23 -6.66
C ASN A 179 5.75 18.38 -8.16
N PRO A 180 5.42 17.28 -8.87
CA PRO A 180 5.11 17.35 -10.30
C PRO A 180 3.80 18.11 -10.62
N TRP A 181 3.05 18.51 -9.60
CA TRP A 181 1.75 19.19 -9.71
C TRP A 181 1.88 20.72 -9.78
N GLY A 182 3.08 21.25 -9.56
CA GLY A 182 3.35 22.69 -9.58
C GLY A 182 2.57 23.46 -8.50
N SER A 183 2.17 24.68 -8.82
CA SER A 183 1.42 25.56 -7.91
C SER A 183 -0.03 25.15 -7.71
N GLU A 184 -0.62 24.39 -8.63
CA GLU A 184 -1.99 23.90 -8.50
C GLU A 184 -2.12 22.83 -7.41
N GLY A 185 -1.03 22.09 -7.14
CA GLY A 185 -0.99 21.07 -6.09
C GLY A 185 -2.11 20.05 -6.26
N VAL A 186 -2.87 19.83 -5.18
CA VAL A 186 -4.01 18.90 -5.13
C VAL A 186 -5.14 19.24 -6.10
N ASN A 187 -5.22 20.48 -6.57
CA ASN A 187 -6.25 20.90 -7.52
C ASN A 187 -5.85 20.62 -8.98
N SER A 188 -4.63 20.17 -9.24
CA SER A 188 -4.17 19.91 -10.59
C SER A 188 -4.93 18.73 -11.24
N PRO A 189 -5.37 18.83 -12.50
CA PRO A 189 -5.92 17.70 -13.24
C PRO A 189 -4.96 16.49 -13.28
N ASN A 190 -3.66 16.77 -13.32
CA ASN A 190 -2.59 15.78 -13.31
C ASN A 190 -2.52 15.00 -11.99
N PHE A 191 -2.70 15.71 -10.87
CA PHE A 191 -2.79 15.10 -9.55
C PHE A 191 -3.98 14.15 -9.47
N ASN A 192 -5.16 14.60 -9.92
CA ASN A 192 -6.38 13.80 -9.91
C ASN A 192 -6.23 12.53 -10.74
N MET A 193 -5.63 12.61 -11.93
CA MET A 193 -5.42 11.43 -12.76
C MET A 193 -4.38 10.48 -12.17
N ALA A 194 -3.30 10.98 -11.56
CA ALA A 194 -2.34 10.14 -10.83
C ALA A 194 -3.00 9.44 -9.63
N PHE A 195 -3.86 10.15 -8.89
CA PHE A 195 -4.65 9.55 -7.81
C PHE A 195 -5.56 8.45 -8.32
N THR A 196 -6.32 8.70 -9.40
CA THR A 196 -7.17 7.69 -10.02
C THR A 196 -6.37 6.46 -10.46
N ALA A 197 -5.25 6.64 -11.15
CA ALA A 197 -4.42 5.53 -11.62
C ALA A 197 -3.80 4.70 -10.50
N CYS A 198 -3.50 5.32 -9.34
CA CYS A 198 -2.86 4.64 -8.22
C CYS A 198 -3.85 4.02 -7.23
N PHE A 199 -5.02 4.63 -7.02
CA PHE A 199 -5.90 4.27 -5.90
C PHE A 199 -7.35 3.96 -6.26
N ASP A 200 -7.85 4.43 -7.40
CA ASP A 200 -9.24 4.20 -7.84
C ASP A 200 -9.27 3.31 -9.08
N THR A 201 -9.04 2.00 -8.86
CA THR A 201 -8.91 1.03 -9.95
C THR A 201 -10.15 0.96 -10.83
N ASP A 202 -11.36 1.10 -10.28
CA ASP A 202 -12.57 1.01 -11.10
C ASP A 202 -12.71 2.22 -12.03
N ARG A 203 -12.48 3.44 -11.51
CA ARG A 203 -12.48 4.64 -12.35
C ARG A 203 -11.34 4.63 -13.37
N PHE A 204 -10.16 4.12 -12.99
CA PHE A 204 -9.05 3.96 -13.91
C PHE A 204 -9.37 2.92 -15.00
N LYS A 205 -10.07 1.83 -14.67
CA LYS A 205 -10.53 0.84 -15.63
C LYS A 205 -11.41 1.47 -16.71
N THR A 206 -12.43 2.23 -16.31
CA THR A 206 -13.28 3.00 -17.22
C THR A 206 -12.46 3.95 -18.07
N PHE A 207 -11.50 4.67 -17.49
CA PHE A 207 -10.62 5.54 -18.25
C PHE A 207 -9.80 4.78 -19.31
N VAL A 208 -9.28 3.60 -18.99
CA VAL A 208 -8.48 2.81 -19.93
C VAL A 208 -9.35 2.20 -21.03
N LEU A 209 -10.48 1.60 -20.68
CA LEU A 209 -11.29 0.82 -21.63
C LEU A 209 -12.26 1.68 -22.45
N ASP A 210 -12.77 2.77 -21.88
CA ASP A 210 -13.89 3.53 -22.46
C ASP A 210 -13.43 4.89 -23.03
N SER A 211 -12.12 5.14 -23.09
CA SER A 211 -11.55 6.37 -23.67
C SER A 211 -10.58 6.07 -24.83
N SER A 212 -9.94 7.12 -25.35
CA SER A 212 -8.87 7.01 -26.36
C SER A 212 -7.56 6.38 -25.84
N PHE A 213 -7.50 5.91 -24.58
CA PHE A 213 -6.28 5.37 -24.00
C PHE A 213 -5.66 4.25 -24.86
N LEU A 214 -6.44 3.21 -25.19
CA LEU A 214 -5.95 2.04 -25.94
C LEU A 214 -5.65 2.33 -27.43
N SER A 215 -6.10 3.47 -27.97
CA SER A 215 -5.69 3.92 -29.31
C SER A 215 -4.41 4.75 -29.27
N ARG A 216 -4.09 5.35 -28.12
CA ARG A 216 -2.92 6.20 -27.92
C ARG A 216 -1.69 5.45 -27.42
N PHE A 217 -1.88 4.38 -26.67
CA PHE A 217 -0.80 3.61 -26.05
C PHE A 217 -0.69 2.20 -26.63
N ASP A 218 0.54 1.76 -26.86
CA ASP A 218 0.86 0.40 -27.28
C ASP A 218 0.72 -0.55 -26.09
N VAL A 219 -0.48 -1.11 -25.96
CA VAL A 219 -0.82 -2.13 -24.96
C VAL A 219 -1.18 -3.41 -25.69
N SER A 220 -0.40 -4.47 -25.48
CA SER A 220 -0.63 -5.77 -26.11
C SER A 220 -2.05 -6.30 -25.81
N LYS A 221 -2.62 -7.04 -26.76
CA LYS A 221 -3.94 -7.69 -26.59
C LYS A 221 -4.01 -8.56 -25.32
N GLU A 222 -2.94 -9.31 -25.02
CA GLU A 222 -2.86 -10.13 -23.81
C GLU A 222 -3.00 -9.28 -22.54
N ARG A 223 -2.26 -8.18 -22.45
CA ARG A 223 -2.36 -7.25 -21.32
C ARG A 223 -3.74 -6.60 -21.22
N ILE A 224 -4.39 -6.30 -22.34
CA ILE A 224 -5.78 -5.78 -22.35
C ILE A 224 -6.74 -6.79 -21.73
N GLU A 225 -6.62 -8.09 -22.06
CA GLU A 225 -7.47 -9.11 -21.44
C GLU A 225 -7.15 -9.29 -19.94
N GLN A 226 -5.87 -9.21 -19.55
CA GLN A 226 -5.47 -9.29 -18.14
C GLN A 226 -6.06 -8.16 -17.28
N ILE A 227 -6.03 -6.90 -17.75
CA ILE A 227 -6.55 -5.76 -16.97
C ILE A 227 -8.08 -5.74 -16.87
N LYS A 228 -8.78 -6.49 -17.74
CA LYS A 228 -10.24 -6.66 -17.62
C LYS A 228 -10.61 -7.56 -16.46
N GLU A 229 -9.77 -8.54 -16.13
CA GLU A 229 -10.07 -9.58 -15.13
C GLU A 229 -9.27 -9.41 -13.83
N SER A 230 -8.21 -8.62 -13.83
CA SER A 230 -7.31 -8.46 -12.68
C SER A 230 -7.06 -7.01 -12.32
N ASP A 231 -7.58 -6.58 -11.17
CA ASP A 231 -7.29 -5.28 -10.58
C ASP A 231 -5.80 -5.08 -10.32
N VAL A 232 -5.07 -6.15 -10.02
CA VAL A 232 -3.62 -6.10 -9.78
C VAL A 232 -2.87 -5.75 -11.07
N GLU A 233 -3.26 -6.36 -12.19
CA GLU A 233 -2.66 -6.02 -13.49
C GLU A 233 -3.06 -4.61 -13.95
N LEU A 234 -4.29 -4.18 -13.63
CA LEU A 234 -4.74 -2.82 -13.88
C LEU A 234 -3.97 -1.79 -13.03
N MET A 235 -3.69 -2.09 -11.76
CA MET A 235 -2.84 -1.27 -10.88
C MET A 235 -1.42 -1.14 -11.44
N LYS A 236 -0.82 -2.24 -11.91
CA LYS A 236 0.50 -2.22 -12.56
C LYS A 236 0.48 -1.33 -13.81
N LEU A 237 -0.58 -1.40 -14.62
CA LEU A 237 -0.77 -0.48 -15.76
C LEU A 237 -0.91 0.97 -15.29
N GLY A 238 -1.62 1.23 -14.19
CA GLY A 238 -1.71 2.55 -13.58
C GLY A 238 -0.35 3.12 -13.20
N PHE A 239 0.49 2.31 -12.56
CA PHE A 239 1.86 2.70 -12.22
C PHE A 239 2.73 2.99 -13.46
N ASP A 240 2.63 2.15 -14.49
CA ASP A 240 3.34 2.38 -15.75
C ASP A 240 2.87 3.65 -16.45
N TRP A 241 1.56 3.91 -16.42
CA TRP A 241 0.99 5.12 -16.96
C TRP A 241 1.48 6.36 -16.19
N VAL A 242 1.54 6.33 -14.86
CA VAL A 242 2.10 7.42 -14.05
C VAL A 242 3.58 7.67 -14.36
N ARG A 243 4.38 6.60 -14.51
CA ARG A 243 5.80 6.72 -14.90
C ARG A 243 5.96 7.43 -16.24
N PHE A 244 5.18 7.02 -17.23
CA PHE A 244 5.17 7.64 -18.55
C PHE A 244 4.69 9.09 -18.48
N PHE A 245 3.56 9.30 -17.81
CA PHE A 245 2.90 10.60 -17.69
C PHE A 245 3.82 11.66 -17.05
N LEU A 246 4.55 11.31 -16.00
CA LEU A 246 5.42 12.25 -15.28
C LEU A 246 6.84 12.37 -15.82
N ARG A 247 7.44 11.27 -16.30
CA ARG A 247 8.87 11.23 -16.64
C ARG A 247 9.17 10.66 -18.02
N ARG A 248 8.14 10.29 -18.81
CA ARG A 248 8.29 9.64 -20.12
C ARG A 248 9.17 8.39 -20.06
N CYS A 249 9.08 7.66 -18.95
CA CYS A 249 9.82 6.42 -18.72
C CYS A 249 8.88 5.24 -18.40
N GLY A 250 9.44 4.04 -18.31
CA GLY A 250 8.68 2.81 -18.06
C GLY A 250 8.31 2.06 -19.35
N PRO A 251 7.53 0.97 -19.22
CA PRO A 251 7.25 0.06 -20.33
C PRO A 251 6.15 0.57 -21.28
N LEU A 252 5.33 1.53 -20.85
CA LEU A 252 4.25 2.09 -21.67
C LEU A 252 4.81 3.02 -22.75
N LYS A 253 4.38 2.85 -23.99
CA LYS A 253 4.80 3.66 -25.15
C LYS A 253 3.58 4.19 -25.89
N GLU A 254 3.69 5.38 -26.48
CA GLU A 254 2.66 5.87 -27.39
C GLU A 254 2.70 5.10 -28.72
N CYS A 255 1.54 4.87 -29.32
CA CYS A 255 1.45 4.35 -30.67
C CYS A 255 2.17 5.30 -31.62
N VAL A 256 3.02 4.76 -32.50
CA VAL A 256 3.66 5.57 -33.55
C VAL A 256 2.55 6.04 -34.49
N LYS A 257 2.26 7.34 -34.49
CA LYS A 257 1.48 7.94 -35.57
C LYS A 257 2.32 7.87 -36.83
N THR A 258 1.98 7.00 -37.77
CA THR A 258 2.45 7.17 -39.15
C THR A 258 1.91 8.52 -39.62
N GLN A 259 2.81 9.49 -39.80
CA GLN A 259 2.49 10.68 -40.59
C GLN A 259 2.24 10.20 -42.03
N GLY A 260 0.99 10.30 -42.49
CA GLY A 260 0.62 10.07 -43.89
C GLY A 260 -0.50 9.07 -44.06
N ASP A 261 -1.73 9.60 -44.17
CA ASP A 261 -2.63 9.38 -45.32
C ASP A 261 -3.34 10.71 -45.61
#